data_AF-A0A3M2C022-F1
#
_entry.id   AF-A0A3M2C022-F1
#
_cell.length_a   1.000
_cell.length_b   1.000
_cell.length_c   1.000
_cell.angle_alpha   90.00
_cell.angle_beta   90.00
_cell.angle_gamma   90.00
#
_symmetry.space_group_name_H-M   'P 1'
#
loop_
_entity.id
_entity.type
_entity.pdbx_description
1 polymer ?
#
loop_
_entity_poly.entity_id
_entity_poly.type
_entity_poly.pdbx_seq_one_letter_code
_entity_poly.pdbx_strand_id
1 'polypeptide(L)'
;MRPPREALRQRAADALRLVAACALLLAVLGFFRVPLALVLGLRLSPWLPALRQPAIRLAHPRPPAAPADPGFVIAARSIPPGGRIAVDGADRGPLPALVNVACRAGEEVEITVQKPGYPPWQRRVACREGTSLVVRARLGEPAAGD
;
A
#
# COMPACT_ATOMS: atom_id res chain seq x y z
N MET A 1 73.10 -33.31 -41.22
CA MET A 1 71.71 -33.28 -41.71
C MET A 1 70.77 -33.65 -40.55
N ARG A 2 70.17 -32.66 -39.89
CA ARG A 2 69.23 -32.83 -38.76
C ARG A 2 67.79 -32.97 -39.29
N PRO A 3 66.93 -33.79 -38.68
CA PRO A 3 65.73 -34.29 -39.35
C PRO A 3 64.57 -33.27 -39.34
N PRO A 4 63.67 -33.32 -40.32
CA PRO A 4 62.50 -32.43 -40.46
C PRO A 4 61.45 -32.55 -39.32
N ARG A 5 61.64 -33.47 -38.37
CA ARG A 5 60.74 -33.71 -37.24
C ARG A 5 60.85 -32.65 -36.15
N GLU A 6 62.02 -32.00 -35.99
CA GLU A 6 62.20 -30.93 -35.00
C GLU A 6 61.47 -29.64 -35.40
N ALA A 7 61.49 -29.30 -36.69
CA ALA A 7 60.77 -28.14 -37.22
C ALA A 7 59.24 -28.30 -37.09
N LEU A 8 58.72 -29.52 -37.26
CA LEU A 8 57.28 -29.79 -37.08
C LEU A 8 56.86 -29.71 -35.60
N ARG A 9 57.72 -30.18 -34.67
CA ARG A 9 57.49 -30.07 -33.22
C ARG A 9 57.52 -28.63 -32.74
N GLN A 10 58.44 -27.81 -33.25
CA GLN A 10 58.51 -26.38 -32.92
C GLN A 10 57.26 -25.62 -33.40
N ARG A 11 56.80 -25.86 -34.64
CA ARG A 11 55.56 -25.26 -35.15
C ARG A 11 54.32 -25.68 -34.35
N ALA A 12 54.26 -26.94 -33.91
CA ALA A 12 53.17 -27.42 -33.06
C ALA A 12 53.17 -26.76 -31.68
N ALA A 13 54.35 -26.55 -31.08
CA ALA A 13 54.48 -25.87 -29.79
C ALA A 13 54.07 -24.39 -29.88
N ASP A 14 54.44 -23.69 -30.96
CA ASP A 14 54.06 -22.30 -31.17
C ASP A 14 52.55 -22.16 -31.45
N ALA A 15 51.97 -23.08 -32.24
CA ALA A 15 50.53 -23.12 -32.44
C ALA A 15 49.76 -23.37 -31.13
N LEU A 16 50.25 -24.29 -30.28
CA LEU A 16 49.63 -24.56 -28.99
C LEU A 16 49.70 -23.35 -28.04
N ARG A 17 50.83 -22.62 -28.03
CA ARG A 17 50.99 -21.38 -27.26
C ARG A 17 50.04 -20.28 -27.72
N LEU A 18 49.86 -20.12 -29.04
CA LEU A 18 48.93 -19.15 -29.62
C LEU A 18 47.48 -19.50 -29.27
N VAL A 19 47.10 -20.78 -29.37
CA VAL A 19 45.75 -21.24 -29.00
C VAL A 19 45.50 -21.04 -27.52
N ALA A 20 46.47 -21.37 -26.65
CA ALA A 20 46.35 -21.15 -25.21
C ALA A 20 46.25 -19.65 -24.86
N ALA A 21 47.05 -18.79 -25.51
CA ALA A 21 46.99 -17.34 -25.32
C ALA A 21 45.64 -16.76 -25.78
N CYS A 22 45.13 -17.17 -26.94
CA CYS A 22 43.81 -16.78 -27.42
C CYS A 22 42.69 -17.28 -26.49
N ALA A 23 42.76 -18.52 -26.01
CA ALA A 23 41.78 -19.06 -25.06
C ALA A 23 41.79 -18.31 -23.73
N LEU A 24 42.98 -17.97 -23.21
CA LEU A 24 43.13 -17.16 -22.00
C LEU A 24 42.58 -15.74 -22.20
N LEU A 25 42.88 -15.11 -23.35
CA LEU A 25 42.37 -13.79 -23.70
C LEU A 25 40.84 -13.79 -23.81
N LEU A 26 40.26 -14.80 -24.46
CA LEU A 26 38.81 -14.99 -24.56
C LEU A 26 38.16 -15.23 -23.19
N ALA A 27 38.80 -16.01 -22.32
CA ALA A 27 38.31 -16.25 -20.96
C ALA A 27 38.33 -14.98 -20.10
N VAL A 28 39.39 -14.17 -20.17
CA VAL A 28 39.51 -12.89 -19.47
C VAL A 28 38.49 -11.88 -20.00
N LEU A 29 38.35 -11.77 -21.33
CA LEU A 29 37.35 -10.89 -21.96
C LEU A 29 35.92 -11.34 -21.61
N GLY A 30 35.64 -12.64 -21.55
CA GLY A 30 34.35 -13.19 -21.13
C GLY A 30 34.04 -12.90 -19.66
N PHE A 31 35.00 -13.11 -18.77
CA PHE A 31 34.86 -12.86 -17.33
C PHE A 31 34.58 -11.37 -17.03
N PHE A 32 35.15 -10.45 -17.81
CA PHE A 32 34.92 -9.01 -17.63
C PHE A 32 33.60 -8.49 -18.22
N ARG A 33 32.93 -9.24 -19.11
CA ARG A 33 31.62 -8.82 -19.69
C ARG A 33 30.40 -9.18 -18.84
N VAL A 34 30.52 -10.17 -17.95
CA VAL A 34 29.40 -10.65 -17.12
C VAL A 34 29.00 -9.69 -15.98
N PRO A 35 29.92 -9.05 -15.22
CA PRO A 35 29.51 -8.18 -14.12
C PRO A 35 28.98 -6.81 -14.58
N LEU A 36 29.33 -6.34 -15.79
CA LEU A 36 28.89 -5.03 -16.28
C LEU A 36 27.40 -4.99 -16.66
N ALA A 37 26.86 -6.08 -17.22
CA ALA A 37 25.44 -6.19 -17.58
C ALA A 37 24.52 -6.33 -16.36
N LEU A 38 25.06 -6.77 -15.22
CA LEU A 38 24.32 -6.91 -13.97
C LEU A 38 24.33 -5.60 -13.15
N VAL A 39 25.37 -4.77 -13.32
CA VAL A 39 25.55 -3.47 -12.62
C VAL A 39 24.88 -2.31 -13.36
N LEU A 40 24.92 -2.27 -14.70
CA LEU A 40 24.08 -1.36 -15.48
C LEU A 40 22.74 -2.06 -15.75
N GLY A 41 21.70 -1.74 -14.98
CA GLY A 41 20.33 -2.25 -15.12
C GLY A 41 19.64 -1.93 -16.46
N LEU A 42 20.27 -2.26 -17.59
CA LEU A 42 19.62 -2.33 -18.88
C LEU A 42 18.68 -3.53 -18.87
N ARG A 43 17.39 -3.23 -18.69
CA ARG A 43 16.29 -4.10 -19.10
C ARG A 43 16.31 -4.29 -20.61
N LEU A 44 17.26 -5.06 -21.12
CA LEU A 44 17.19 -5.60 -22.47
C LEU A 44 16.21 -6.77 -22.47
N SER A 45 14.91 -6.43 -22.47
CA SER A 45 13.86 -7.37 -22.88
C SER A 45 13.06 -6.82 -24.06
N PRO A 46 13.63 -6.76 -25.27
CA PRO A 46 12.85 -6.49 -26.49
C PRO A 46 12.16 -7.74 -27.08
N TRP A 47 12.10 -8.88 -26.37
CA TRP A 47 11.64 -10.17 -26.94
C TRP A 47 10.64 -10.94 -26.08
N LEU A 48 9.75 -10.28 -25.35
CA LEU A 48 8.49 -10.95 -25.01
C LEU A 48 7.46 -10.58 -26.08
N PRO A 49 7.21 -11.44 -27.09
CA PRO A 49 6.03 -11.28 -27.91
C PRO A 49 4.83 -11.24 -26.97
N ALA A 50 4.00 -10.23 -27.20
CA ALA A 50 2.77 -9.98 -26.49
C ALA A 50 2.07 -11.31 -26.16
N LEU A 51 2.08 -11.67 -24.89
CA LEU A 51 0.98 -12.46 -24.34
C LEU A 51 -0.25 -11.64 -24.69
N ARG A 52 -0.95 -12.06 -25.75
CA ARG A 52 -2.37 -11.85 -25.92
C ARG A 52 -2.97 -12.28 -24.60
N GLN A 53 -3.10 -11.34 -23.68
CA GLN A 53 -4.01 -11.48 -22.58
C GLN A 53 -5.37 -11.49 -23.28
N PRO A 54 -6.10 -12.62 -23.40
CA PRO A 54 -7.53 -12.47 -23.45
C PRO A 54 -7.82 -11.69 -22.18
N ALA A 55 -8.27 -10.44 -22.34
CA ALA A 55 -8.79 -9.70 -21.22
C ALA A 55 -9.92 -10.57 -20.69
N ILE A 56 -9.62 -11.40 -19.68
CA ILE A 56 -10.62 -11.98 -18.83
C ILE A 56 -11.23 -10.71 -18.24
N ARG A 57 -12.31 -10.25 -18.87
CA ARG A 57 -13.30 -9.42 -18.20
C ARG A 57 -13.73 -10.31 -17.06
N LEU A 58 -13.02 -10.22 -15.93
CA LEU A 58 -13.62 -10.44 -14.65
C LEU A 58 -14.76 -9.45 -14.66
N ALA A 59 -15.94 -9.92 -15.03
CA ALA A 59 -17.20 -9.35 -14.62
C ALA A 59 -17.16 -9.41 -13.10
N HIS A 60 -16.38 -8.52 -12.49
CA HIS A 60 -16.59 -8.16 -11.12
C HIS A 60 -18.05 -7.73 -11.11
N PRO A 61 -18.90 -8.36 -10.29
CA PRO A 61 -20.22 -7.81 -10.07
C PRO A 61 -19.96 -6.35 -9.72
N ARG A 62 -20.44 -5.43 -10.56
CA ARG A 62 -20.48 -4.02 -10.20
C ARG A 62 -21.19 -4.05 -8.86
N PRO A 63 -20.53 -3.74 -7.72
CA PRO A 63 -21.23 -3.74 -6.46
C PRO A 63 -22.48 -2.91 -6.71
N PRO A 64 -23.68 -3.42 -6.38
CA PRO A 64 -24.88 -2.61 -6.48
C PRO A 64 -24.48 -1.31 -5.81
N ALA A 65 -24.65 -0.19 -6.53
CA ALA A 65 -24.34 1.11 -5.96
C ALA A 65 -25.04 1.10 -4.60
N ALA A 66 -24.26 0.92 -3.53
CA ALA A 66 -24.78 1.13 -2.20
C ALA A 66 -25.39 2.52 -2.31
N PRO A 67 -26.60 2.76 -1.76
CA PRO A 67 -27.00 4.14 -1.58
C PRO A 67 -25.82 4.81 -0.87
N ALA A 68 -25.08 5.59 -1.64
CA ALA A 68 -24.10 6.51 -1.12
C ALA A 68 -24.98 7.60 -0.56
N ASP A 69 -25.72 7.27 0.51
CA ASP A 69 -26.20 8.27 1.42
C ASP A 69 -24.93 9.03 1.73
N PRO A 70 -24.85 10.31 1.33
CA PRO A 70 -23.63 11.05 1.39
C PRO A 70 -23.15 11.08 2.84
N GLY A 71 -22.22 10.18 3.14
CA GLY A 71 -21.96 9.78 4.52
C GLY A 71 -21.37 10.94 5.29
N PHE A 72 -22.04 11.35 6.36
CA PHE A 72 -21.50 12.31 7.30
C PHE A 72 -20.71 11.52 8.35
N VAL A 73 -19.39 11.64 8.30
CA VAL A 73 -18.50 10.87 9.19
C VAL A 73 -18.24 11.69 10.46
N ILE A 74 -18.67 11.17 11.59
CA ILE A 74 -18.44 11.79 12.90
C ILE A 74 -17.32 11.05 13.62
N ALA A 75 -16.20 11.74 13.82
CA ALA A 75 -15.09 11.27 14.66
C ALA A 75 -15.26 11.85 16.07
N ALA A 76 -15.76 11.04 17.00
CA ALA A 76 -16.07 11.49 18.35
C ALA A 76 -15.04 11.02 19.37
N ARG A 77 -14.71 11.90 20.32
CA ARG A 77 -13.81 11.63 21.45
C ARG A 77 -14.37 12.27 22.72
N SER A 78 -14.31 11.57 23.85
CA SER A 78 -14.66 12.10 25.17
C SER A 78 -13.41 12.42 26.01
N ILE A 79 -13.51 13.48 26.81
CA ILE A 79 -12.56 13.81 27.87
C ILE A 79 -13.38 14.01 29.15
N PRO A 80 -13.23 13.14 30.17
CA PRO A 80 -12.38 11.94 30.25
C PRO A 80 -12.79 10.80 29.28
N PRO A 81 -11.87 9.86 28.97
CA PRO A 81 -12.17 8.72 28.09
C PRO A 81 -13.18 7.74 28.74
N GLY A 82 -13.76 6.86 27.92
CA GLY A 82 -14.69 5.81 28.37
C GLY A 82 -16.16 6.21 28.35
N GLY A 83 -16.54 7.30 27.65
CA GLY A 83 -17.94 7.58 27.36
C GLY A 83 -18.50 6.68 26.24
N ARG A 84 -19.83 6.66 26.10
CA ARG A 84 -20.56 6.09 24.96
C ARG A 84 -21.18 7.20 24.13
N ILE A 85 -21.26 7.00 22.82
CA ILE A 85 -21.87 7.95 21.88
C ILE A 85 -23.19 7.39 21.37
N ALA A 86 -24.22 8.23 21.41
CA ALA A 86 -25.48 8.02 20.72
C ALA A 86 -25.68 9.13 19.69
N VAL A 87 -26.22 8.77 18.53
CA VAL A 87 -26.55 9.69 17.44
C VAL A 87 -28.03 9.52 17.13
N ASP A 88 -28.81 10.60 17.25
CA ASP A 88 -30.28 10.60 17.11
C ASP A 88 -30.96 9.54 18.01
N GLY A 89 -30.42 9.38 19.22
CA GLY A 89 -30.88 8.37 20.18
C GLY A 89 -30.37 6.94 19.93
N ALA A 90 -29.74 6.65 18.79
CA ALA A 90 -29.17 5.34 18.50
C ALA A 90 -27.74 5.22 19.08
N ASP A 91 -27.53 4.28 20.00
CA ASP A 91 -26.20 3.99 20.56
C ASP A 91 -25.26 3.43 19.47
N ARG A 92 -24.09 4.04 19.35
CA ARG A 92 -23.04 3.69 18.36
C ARG A 92 -21.81 3.07 19.03
N GLY A 93 -21.82 2.90 20.34
CA GLY A 93 -20.79 2.24 21.12
C GLY A 93 -19.85 3.16 21.91
N PRO A 94 -18.74 2.61 22.41
CA PRO A 94 -17.79 3.34 23.26
C PRO A 94 -16.90 4.30 22.47
N LEU A 95 -16.50 5.40 23.11
CA LEU A 95 -15.57 6.41 22.59
C LEU A 95 -14.11 6.05 22.91
N PRO A 96 -13.15 6.30 22.00
CA PRO A 96 -13.29 6.99 20.71
C PRO A 96 -13.91 6.11 19.61
N ALA A 97 -14.80 6.70 18.80
CA ALA A 97 -15.51 6.01 17.73
C ALA A 97 -15.55 6.84 16.44
N LEU A 98 -15.57 6.16 15.29
CA LEU A 98 -15.94 6.72 14.00
C LEU A 98 -17.33 6.23 13.64
N VAL A 99 -18.28 7.16 13.52
CA VAL A 99 -19.67 6.86 13.22
C VAL A 99 -20.00 7.41 11.84
N ASN A 100 -20.48 6.55 10.95
CA ASN A 100 -21.08 6.99 9.70
C ASN A 100 -22.58 7.23 9.90
N VAL A 101 -23.04 8.43 9.55
CA VAL A 101 -24.45 8.82 9.65
C VAL A 101 -24.97 9.09 8.25
N ALA A 102 -26.03 8.38 7.89
CA ALA A 102 -26.81 8.67 6.71
C ALA A 102 -27.81 9.77 7.07
N CYS A 103 -27.56 10.99 6.59
CA CYS A 103 -28.41 12.16 6.80
C CYS A 103 -28.33 13.05 5.56
N ARG A 104 -29.39 13.83 5.31
CA ARG A 104 -29.44 14.75 4.17
C ARG A 104 -28.67 16.04 4.46
N ALA A 105 -28.15 16.72 3.42
CA ALA A 105 -27.58 18.06 3.59
C ALA A 105 -28.55 19.00 4.34
N GLY A 106 -28.10 19.56 5.46
CA GLY A 106 -28.88 20.51 6.27
C GLY A 106 -29.79 19.87 7.32
N GLU A 107 -29.86 18.54 7.41
CA GLU A 107 -30.56 17.85 8.49
C GLU A 107 -29.83 18.05 9.83
N GLU A 108 -30.56 18.34 10.90
CA GLU A 108 -29.96 18.44 12.24
C GLU A 108 -29.85 17.06 12.87
N VAL A 109 -28.64 16.68 13.25
CA VAL A 109 -28.35 15.45 13.96
C VAL A 109 -27.96 15.76 15.40
N GLU A 110 -28.57 15.04 16.33
CA GLU A 110 -28.27 15.16 17.76
C GLU A 110 -27.21 14.16 18.19
N ILE A 111 -26.07 14.67 18.64
CA ILE A 111 -24.99 13.87 19.19
C ILE A 111 -25.08 13.93 20.71
N THR A 112 -25.30 12.78 21.33
CA THR A 112 -25.27 12.64 22.79
C THR A 112 -24.08 11.78 23.19
N VAL A 113 -23.29 12.26 24.15
CA VAL A 113 -22.21 11.52 24.77
C VAL A 113 -22.53 11.33 26.24
N GLN A 114 -22.56 10.09 26.70
CA GLN A 114 -22.90 9.74 28.07
C GLN A 114 -21.78 8.94 28.71
N LYS A 115 -21.51 9.20 29.98
CA LYS A 115 -20.58 8.40 30.78
C LYS A 115 -21.18 8.22 32.17
N PRO A 116 -21.18 7.01 32.74
CA PRO A 116 -21.63 6.81 34.11
C PRO A 116 -20.90 7.74 35.08
N GLY A 117 -21.68 8.39 35.97
CA GLY A 117 -21.17 9.37 36.93
C GLY A 117 -20.91 10.76 36.36
N TYR A 118 -21.15 11.02 35.08
CA TYR A 118 -21.00 12.34 34.45
C TYR A 118 -22.33 12.81 33.84
N PRO A 119 -22.60 14.13 33.83
CA PRO A 119 -23.75 14.67 33.12
C PRO A 119 -23.65 14.37 31.61
N PRO A 120 -24.76 14.05 30.93
CA PRO A 120 -24.77 13.80 29.50
C PRO A 120 -24.40 15.08 28.75
N TRP A 121 -23.51 14.95 27.77
CA TRP A 121 -23.14 16.03 26.87
C TRP A 121 -23.93 15.91 25.57
N GLN A 122 -24.60 16.96 25.15
CA GLN A 122 -25.42 16.98 23.94
C GLN A 122 -24.96 18.11 23.02
N ARG A 123 -24.96 17.84 21.71
CA ARG A 123 -24.73 18.85 20.69
C ARG A 123 -25.47 18.52 19.40
N ARG A 124 -26.25 19.49 18.91
CA ARG A 124 -26.84 19.43 17.58
C ARG A 124 -25.86 19.91 16.53
N VAL A 125 -25.77 19.21 15.41
CA VAL A 125 -24.92 19.58 14.28
C VAL A 125 -25.69 19.41 12.98
N ALA A 126 -25.56 20.38 12.08
CA ALA A 126 -26.12 20.27 10.74
C ALA A 126 -25.27 19.32 9.90
N CYS A 127 -25.91 18.30 9.33
CA CYS A 127 -25.30 17.35 8.44
C CYS A 127 -24.82 18.02 7.15
N ARG A 128 -23.61 17.65 6.74
CA ARG A 128 -23.03 18.06 5.48
C ARG A 128 -22.54 16.84 4.74
N GLU A 129 -23.07 16.68 3.54
CA GLU A 129 -22.76 15.60 2.63
C GLU A 129 -21.27 15.55 2.31
N GLY A 130 -20.68 14.35 2.38
CA GLY A 130 -19.26 14.12 2.07
C GLY A 130 -18.27 14.82 3.00
N THR A 131 -18.71 15.32 4.16
CA THR A 131 -17.85 16.00 5.13
C THR A 131 -17.63 15.12 6.36
N SER A 132 -16.42 15.18 6.94
CA SER A 132 -16.13 14.60 8.26
C SER A 132 -16.13 15.66 9.34
N LEU A 133 -16.88 15.45 10.42
CA LEU A 133 -16.89 16.30 11.60
C LEU A 133 -16.13 15.64 12.75
N VAL A 134 -15.16 16.36 13.33
CA VAL A 134 -14.50 15.94 14.57
C VAL A 134 -15.22 16.56 15.77
N VAL A 135 -15.74 15.71 16.65
CA VAL A 135 -16.43 16.12 17.87
C VAL A 135 -15.59 15.77 19.09
N ARG A 136 -15.27 16.78 19.89
CA ARG A 136 -14.62 16.62 21.19
C ARG A 136 -15.63 16.95 22.29
N ALA A 137 -16.17 15.93 22.93
CA ALA A 137 -17.04 16.06 24.09
C ALA A 137 -16.18 16.23 25.34
N ARG A 138 -16.28 17.39 26.00
CA ARG A 138 -15.73 17.62 27.33
C ARG A 138 -16.86 17.42 28.32
N LEU A 139 -16.78 16.35 29.09
CA LEU A 139 -17.77 16.09 30.14
C LEU A 139 -17.43 16.98 31.33
N GLY A 140 -18.47 17.52 31.98
CA GLY A 140 -18.33 18.39 33.14
C GLY A 140 -17.87 17.64 34.39
N GLU A 141 -18.06 18.27 35.55
CA GLU A 141 -17.82 17.62 36.84
C GLU A 141 -18.68 16.36 36.96
N PRO A 142 -18.14 15.24 37.50
CA PRO A 142 -18.99 14.11 37.82
C PRO A 142 -20.10 14.54 38.77
N ALA A 143 -21.31 14.06 38.53
CA ALA A 143 -22.38 14.21 39.50
C ALA A 143 -21.93 13.42 40.75
N ALA A 144 -21.51 14.14 41.78
CA ALA A 144 -21.13 13.55 43.05
C ALA A 144 -22.29 12.65 43.51
N GLY A 145 -22.01 11.36 43.67
CA GLY A 145 -22.99 10.40 44.16
C GLY A 145 -23.34 10.70 45.61
N ASP A 146 -24.64 10.73 45.89
CA ASP A 146 -25.19 10.60 47.25
C ASP A 146 -24.96 9.19 47.82
#